data_AF-A0A1H9FE31-F1
#
_entry.id   AF-A0A1H9FE31-F1
#
_cell.length_a   1.000
_cell.length_b   1.000
_cell.length_c   1.000
_cell.angle_alpha   90.00
_cell.angle_beta   90.00
_cell.angle_gamma   90.00
#
_symmetry.space_group_name_H-M   'P 1'
#
loop_
_entity.id
_entity.type
_entity.pdbx_description
1 polymer ?
#
loop_
_entity_poly.entity_id
_entity_poly.type
_entity_poly.pdbx_seq_one_letter_code
_entity_poly.pdbx_strand_id
1 'polypeptide(L)'
;MNQPPTPAIMPVPTTAQQLVLNRIAMQRGRLALLCAERQQRQATAGTGWAALLSTPLLYQAVYVARQHPLAVTALVAGAVAAGPKRLARWAGVLLPLLIRLRA
;
A
#
# COMPACT_ATOMS: atom_id res chain seq x y z
N MET A 1 -37.52 12.58 -31.05
CA MET A 1 -36.45 13.23 -31.84
C MET A 1 -35.19 13.27 -31.00
N ASN A 2 -34.29 12.29 -31.16
CA ASN A 2 -32.99 12.29 -30.49
C ASN A 2 -31.96 12.78 -31.51
N GLN A 3 -31.39 13.97 -31.30
CA GLN A 3 -30.34 14.46 -32.19
C GLN A 3 -29.07 13.62 -32.00
N PRO A 4 -28.36 13.25 -33.08
CA PRO A 4 -27.06 12.61 -32.98
C PRO A 4 -26.07 13.55 -32.27
N PRO A 5 -25.08 13.02 -31.52
CA PRO A 5 -24.08 13.86 -30.88
C PRO A 5 -23.34 14.66 -31.95
N THR A 6 -23.48 15.99 -31.90
CA THR A 6 -22.78 16.91 -32.80
C THR A 6 -21.28 16.65 -32.65
N PRO A 7 -20.53 16.40 -33.74
CA PRO A 7 -19.09 16.20 -33.64
C PRO A 7 -18.48 17.48 -33.08
N ALA A 8 -17.96 17.41 -31.85
CA ALA A 8 -17.23 18.52 -31.26
C ALA A 8 -15.98 18.74 -32.11
N ILE A 9 -15.99 19.82 -32.92
CA ILE A 9 -14.85 20.26 -33.70
C ILE A 9 -13.80 20.73 -32.69
N MET A 10 -12.92 19.84 -32.27
CA MET A 10 -11.81 20.20 -31.39
C MET A 10 -10.84 21.06 -32.21
N PRO A 11 -10.55 22.30 -31.79
CA PRO A 11 -9.62 23.15 -32.51
C PRO A 11 -8.24 22.50 -32.52
N VAL A 12 -7.57 22.52 -33.68
CA VAL A 12 -6.19 22.04 -33.82
C VAL A 12 -5.30 22.94 -32.95
N PRO A 13 -4.55 22.38 -31.99
CA PRO A 13 -3.77 23.19 -31.05
C PRO A 13 -2.67 23.94 -31.78
N THR A 14 -2.50 25.21 -31.42
CA THR A 14 -1.40 26.05 -31.94
C THR A 14 -0.05 25.50 -31.52
N THR A 15 1.03 25.86 -32.21
CA THR A 15 2.39 25.34 -31.93
C THR A 15 2.82 25.56 -30.47
N ALA A 16 2.47 26.71 -29.88
CA ALA A 16 2.71 27.00 -28.47
C ALA A 16 1.93 26.05 -27.53
N GLN A 17 0.68 25.72 -27.87
CA GLN A 17 -0.13 24.78 -27.10
C GLN A 17 0.39 23.34 -27.21
N GLN A 18 0.93 22.95 -28.37
CA GLN A 18 1.54 21.64 -28.57
C GLN A 18 2.76 21.44 -27.66
N LEU A 19 3.57 22.48 -27.43
CA LEU A 19 4.69 22.41 -26.49
C LEU A 19 4.22 22.17 -25.05
N VAL A 20 3.14 22.82 -24.62
CA VAL A 20 2.55 22.61 -23.30
C VAL A 20 2.01 21.19 -23.16
N LEU A 21 1.30 20.69 -24.17
CA LEU A 21 0.79 19.32 -24.17
C LEU A 21 1.91 18.28 -24.10
N ASN A 22 3.00 18.51 -24.84
CA ASN A 22 4.18 17.64 -24.80
C ASN A 22 4.81 17.62 -23.39
N ARG A 23 4.89 18.79 -22.74
CA ARG A 23 5.35 18.89 -21.35
C ARG A 23 4.42 18.15 -20.37
N ILE A 24 3.11 18.28 -20.53
CA ILE A 24 2.11 17.58 -19.70
C ILE A 24 2.21 16.06 -19.91
N ALA A 25 2.42 15.60 -21.14
CA ALA A 25 2.60 14.18 -21.44
C ALA A 25 3.84 13.62 -20.71
N MET A 26 4.97 14.34 -20.73
CA MET A 26 6.15 13.97 -19.96
C MET A 26 5.90 13.93 -18.44
N GLN A 27 5.14 14.90 -17.91
CA GLN A 27 4.79 14.94 -16.49
C GLN A 27 3.89 13.77 -16.09
N ARG A 28 2.87 13.47 -16.90
CA ARG A 28 1.96 12.34 -16.67
C ARG A 28 2.67 10.99 -16.75
N GLY A 29 3.65 10.84 -17.63
CA GLY A 29 4.48 9.64 -17.70
C GLY A 29 5.17 9.33 -16.37
N ARG A 30 5.70 10.35 -15.68
CA ARG A 30 6.32 10.17 -14.34
C ARG A 30 5.30 9.76 -13.28
N LEU A 31 4.11 10.37 -13.29
CA LEU A 31 3.04 10.02 -12.34
C LEU A 31 2.48 8.61 -12.61
N ALA A 32 2.41 8.19 -13.87
CA ALA A 32 1.92 6.87 -14.25
C ALA A 32 2.79 5.75 -13.66
N LEU A 33 4.12 5.90 -13.65
CA LEU A 33 5.04 4.94 -13.04
C LEU A 33 4.79 4.79 -11.53
N LEU A 34 4.65 5.92 -10.82
CA LEU A 34 4.37 5.92 -9.38
C LEU A 34 2.98 5.34 -9.07
N CYS A 35 1.97 5.65 -9.89
CA CYS A 35 0.64 5.07 -9.75
C CYS A 35 0.64 3.55 -9.99
N ALA A 36 1.39 3.06 -10.97
CA ALA A 36 1.51 1.63 -11.25
C ALA A 36 2.10 0.87 -10.06
N GLU A 37 3.15 1.38 -9.42
CA GLU A 37 3.71 0.76 -8.21
C GLU A 37 2.71 0.75 -7.04
N ARG A 38 1.98 1.86 -6.85
CA ARG A 38 0.95 1.94 -5.80
C ARG A 38 -0.19 0.96 -6.06
N GLN A 39 -0.64 0.86 -7.30
CA GLN A 39 -1.70 -0.05 -7.69
C GLN A 39 -1.27 -1.51 -7.52
N GLN A 40 -0.01 -1.85 -7.84
CA GLN A 40 0.55 -3.18 -7.61
C GLN A 40 0.63 -3.51 -6.11
N ARG A 41 1.10 -2.57 -5.28
CA ARG A 41 1.13 -2.75 -3.81
C ARG A 41 -0.28 -2.91 -3.23
N GLN A 42 -1.25 -2.14 -3.71
CA GLN A 42 -2.64 -2.23 -3.27
C GLN A 42 -3.29 -3.55 -3.70
N ALA A 43 -3.01 -4.04 -4.92
CA ALA A 43 -3.51 -5.34 -5.39
C ALA A 43 -2.97 -6.49 -4.53
N THR A 44 -1.68 -6.47 -4.20
CA THR A 44 -1.03 -7.48 -3.32
C THR A 44 -1.47 -7.34 -1.86
N ALA A 45 -1.62 -6.12 -1.34
CA ALA A 45 -2.06 -5.89 0.03
C ALA A 45 -3.55 -6.23 0.24
N GLY A 46 -4.42 -5.90 -0.72
CA GLY A 46 -5.84 -6.19 -0.66
C GLY A 46 -6.15 -7.68 -0.69
N THR A 47 -5.40 -8.46 -1.49
CA THR A 47 -5.49 -9.93 -1.51
C THR A 47 -4.91 -10.56 -0.24
N GLY A 48 -3.76 -10.06 0.25
CA GLY A 48 -3.13 -10.57 1.47
C GLY A 48 -3.95 -10.33 2.73
N TRP A 49 -4.46 -9.11 2.94
CA TRP A 49 -5.26 -8.76 4.13
C TRP A 49 -6.64 -9.40 4.13
N ALA A 50 -7.35 -9.43 2.99
CA ALA A 50 -8.68 -10.05 2.92
C ALA A 50 -8.61 -11.58 3.13
N ALA A 51 -7.57 -12.25 2.61
CA ALA A 51 -7.30 -13.66 2.89
C ALA A 51 -6.86 -13.90 4.35
N LEU A 52 -6.19 -12.91 4.96
CA LEU A 52 -5.91 -12.91 6.40
C LEU A 52 -7.24 -12.88 7.18
N LEU A 53 -8.09 -11.86 7.05
CA LEU A 53 -9.30 -11.72 7.87
C LEU A 53 -10.30 -12.91 7.82
N SER A 54 -10.22 -13.75 6.79
CA SER A 54 -11.06 -14.94 6.61
C SER A 54 -10.43 -16.25 7.11
N THR A 55 -9.16 -16.24 7.54
CA THR A 55 -8.48 -17.42 8.11
C THR A 55 -8.37 -17.34 9.63
N PRO A 56 -8.52 -18.46 10.37
CA PRO A 56 -8.36 -18.45 11.82
C PRO A 56 -6.95 -17.99 12.18
N LEU A 57 -6.85 -17.06 13.15
CA LEU A 57 -5.61 -16.37 13.55
C LEU A 57 -4.43 -17.32 13.83
N LEU A 58 -4.71 -18.54 14.30
CA LEU A 58 -3.69 -19.57 14.51
C LEU A 58 -3.03 -20.04 13.21
N TYR A 59 -3.78 -20.16 12.12
CA TYR A 59 -3.25 -20.57 10.81
C TYR A 59 -2.34 -19.49 10.21
N GLN A 60 -2.67 -18.22 10.45
CA GLN A 60 -1.81 -17.10 10.06
C GLN A 60 -0.52 -17.05 10.86
N ALA A 61 -0.58 -17.28 12.17
CA ALA A 61 0.61 -17.32 13.01
C ALA A 61 1.61 -18.37 12.50
N VAL A 62 1.11 -19.54 12.08
CA VAL A 62 1.94 -20.60 11.48
C VAL A 62 2.48 -20.18 10.10
N TYR A 63 1.68 -19.52 9.27
CA TYR A 63 2.14 -19.05 7.96
C TYR A 63 3.23 -17.97 8.06
N VAL A 64 3.05 -16.99 8.96
CA VAL A 64 4.03 -15.93 9.24
C VAL A 64 5.31 -16.53 9.83
N ALA A 65 5.20 -17.52 10.72
CA ALA A 65 6.35 -18.24 11.25
C ALA A 65 7.13 -19.00 10.18
N ARG A 66 6.45 -19.54 9.16
CA ARG A 66 7.11 -20.19 8.02
C ARG A 66 7.78 -19.20 7.07
N GLN A 67 7.17 -18.04 6.82
CA GLN A 67 7.76 -17.03 5.91
C GLN A 67 8.93 -16.27 6.55
N HIS A 68 8.90 -16.03 7.86
CA HIS A 68 9.93 -15.28 8.56
C HIS A 68 10.43 -16.00 9.83
N PRO A 69 11.11 -17.15 9.68
CA PRO A 69 11.56 -17.95 10.80
C PRO A 69 12.52 -17.16 11.72
N LEU A 70 13.41 -16.33 11.16
CA LEU A 70 14.33 -15.49 11.92
C LEU A 70 13.63 -14.36 12.69
N ALA A 71 12.58 -13.76 12.11
CA ALA A 71 11.85 -12.70 12.79
C ALA A 71 11.04 -13.26 13.97
N VAL A 72 10.45 -14.44 13.79
CA VAL A 72 9.70 -15.12 14.86
C VAL A 72 10.64 -15.56 15.98
N THR A 73 11.80 -16.15 15.68
CA THR A 73 12.76 -16.52 16.73
C THR A 73 13.29 -15.29 17.47
N ALA A 74 13.58 -14.18 16.77
CA ALA A 74 13.99 -12.93 17.41
C ALA A 74 12.90 -12.36 18.33
N LEU A 75 11.64 -12.42 17.92
CA LEU A 75 10.51 -11.95 18.73
C LEU A 75 10.32 -12.81 19.98
N VAL A 76 10.33 -14.14 19.82
CA VAL A 76 10.22 -15.09 20.94
C VAL A 76 11.40 -14.95 21.90
N ALA A 77 12.63 -14.92 21.40
CA ALA A 77 13.83 -14.74 22.22
C ALA A 77 13.82 -13.38 22.93
N GLY A 78 13.42 -12.32 22.25
CA GLY A 78 13.27 -10.98 22.83
C GLY A 78 12.20 -10.93 23.93
N ALA A 79 11.06 -11.58 23.72
CA ALA A 79 9.99 -11.66 24.71
C ALA A 79 10.42 -12.43 25.97
N VAL A 80 11.12 -13.56 25.79
CA VAL A 80 11.67 -14.36 26.90
C VAL A 80 12.74 -13.57 27.68
N ALA A 81 13.64 -12.89 26.97
CA ALA A 81 14.71 -12.10 27.61
C ALA A 81 14.20 -10.85 28.35
N ALA A 82 13.10 -10.23 27.88
CA ALA A 82 12.56 -9.03 28.50
C ALA A 82 11.81 -9.30 29.82
N GLY A 83 11.14 -10.44 29.92
CA GLY A 83 10.30 -10.78 31.06
C GLY A 83 8.99 -9.98 31.16
N PRO A 84 7.98 -10.50 31.89
CA PRO A 84 6.59 -10.01 31.82
C PRO A 84 6.42 -8.58 32.34
N LYS A 85 7.15 -8.19 33.40
CA LYS A 85 7.04 -6.83 33.97
C LYS A 85 7.60 -5.74 33.05
N ARG A 86 8.58 -6.07 32.18
CA ARG A 86 9.11 -5.10 31.22
C ARG A 86 8.24 -4.99 29.98
N LEU A 87 7.59 -6.08 29.56
CA LEU A 87 6.63 -6.06 28.44
C LEU A 87 5.49 -5.06 28.67
N ALA A 88 4.93 -4.99 29.88
CA ALA A 88 3.87 -4.03 30.20
C ALA A 88 4.32 -2.56 30.06
N ARG A 89 5.58 -2.25 30.39
CA ARG A 89 6.15 -0.90 30.21
C ARG A 89 6.40 -0.57 28.75
N TRP A 90 6.89 -1.54 27.96
CA TRP A 90 7.12 -1.35 26.54
C TRP A 90 5.83 -1.29 25.72
N ALA A 91 4.75 -1.95 26.17
CA ALA A 91 3.43 -1.85 25.55
C ALA A 91 2.95 -0.40 25.48
N GLY A 92 3.08 0.39 26.56
CA GLY A 92 2.71 1.81 26.54
C GLY A 92 3.52 2.67 25.55
N VAL A 93 4.75 2.26 25.23
CA VAL A 93 5.64 2.97 24.28
C VAL A 93 5.42 2.52 22.83
N LEU A 94 5.18 1.22 22.61
CA LEU A 94 4.99 0.64 21.27
C LEU A 94 3.55 0.82 20.75
N LEU A 95 2.55 0.81 21.63
CA LEU A 95 1.14 0.99 21.27
C LEU A 95 0.87 2.24 20.40
N PRO A 96 1.36 3.46 20.74
CA PRO A 96 1.10 4.65 19.92
C PRO A 96 1.79 4.60 18.55
N LEU A 97 2.95 3.94 18.44
CA LEU A 97 3.64 3.74 17.16
C LEU A 97 2.87 2.80 16.24
N LEU A 98 2.29 1.73 16.78
CA LEU A 98 1.46 0.80 16.00
C LEU A 98 0.16 1.46 15.50
N ILE A 99 -0.45 2.33 16.32
CA ILE A 99 -1.61 3.13 15.88
C ILE A 99 -1.24 4.04 14.70
N ARG A 100 -0.04 4.64 14.72
CA ARG A 100 0.46 5.50 13.64
C ARG A 100 0.75 4.75 12.34
N LEU A 101 1.17 3.48 12.39
CA LEU A 101 1.41 2.68 11.19
C LEU A 101 0.14 2.15 10.52
N ARG A 102 -0.98 2.11 11.27
CA ARG A 102 -2.27 1.65 10.77
C ARG A 102 -3.09 2.77 10.11
N ALA A 103 -2.77 4.03 10.42
CA ALA A 103 -3.31 5.21 9.76
C ALA A 103 -2.61 5.46 8.41
#